data_AF-A0A3C0NCN9-F1
#
_entry.id   AF-A0A3C0NCN9-F1
#
_cell.length_a   1.000
_cell.length_b   1.000
_cell.length_c   1.000
_cell.angle_alpha   90.00
_cell.angle_beta   90.00
_cell.angle_gamma   90.00
#
_symmetry.space_group_name_H-M   'P 1'
#
loop_
_entity.id
_entity.type
_entity.pdbx_description
1 polymer ?
#
loop_
_entity_poly.entity_id
_entity_poly.type
_entity_poly.pdbx_seq_one_letter_code
_entity_poly.pdbx_strand_id
1 'polypeptide(L)'
;MHRFAAKFFNKYRKPVEEDANLITLKENANLITLEEDDNLIIAIDSSWSNDYAIGIQGWIISKKCSLDELDEIEIEVNGTTVPITSWYPRPDVSAAYPQYKLSNNCGFWVHIPRLAEHLVTFKAKKQRTTWTKSLAFKGSKPQPPVDFPEGVDIFNDFVKLVNDNHLSVLEIGSRIVSPDSSSKRALFPGASSYTGFDYYPDSNTDVVGDTHRLSQHFGNQLFDAIFSLAVFEHLAMPWVVAMEINKLLKVGGITCHSTVNAWPVHERPWDFWRFSHEGLKVLFSPPMGFKTIRAGFFEPLRMHLDNVSHPHYGFEAKPSFGGVAILAKKTADFNSAQFKWDVALEDVLDSTSHYPKPIHKPIHIDGSDMNILDKYVTSAPSPQNALDIFKGEWSSKLPEPFSTLQAGSAQLFEDPRMDWCDAQFGGFEGKTVLELGPLEAGHTYMIERLGAAEIVSIEANTRAYLKCLIVKELLELKHTRLLCGDFVEYLRTNQKKFDVCIASGVLYHMNNPVELLALAAKASDQLFIWTHYYDQAIISGEPALSYRLSDGTPAEYAGFRHTLYRQDYKAALSWGGFCGGSDESSNWLSREDILACLRHFGFNDIQINFDHTNHPNGPSFALTAVR
;
A
#
# COMPACT_ATOMS: atom_id res chain seq x y z
N MET A 1 -16.06 1.71 -17.85
CA MET A 1 -14.76 1.43 -18.50
C MET A 1 -13.91 2.66 -18.84
N HIS A 2 -14.31 3.90 -18.51
CA HIS A 2 -13.59 5.14 -18.88
C HIS A 2 -12.47 5.62 -17.91
N ARG A 3 -11.93 4.76 -17.03
CA ARG A 3 -10.86 5.15 -16.06
C ARG A 3 -9.58 4.33 -16.12
N PHE A 4 -9.44 3.36 -17.03
CA PHE A 4 -8.28 2.45 -17.02
C PHE A 4 -7.04 2.95 -17.78
N ALA A 5 -7.18 3.91 -18.71
CA ALA A 5 -6.08 4.27 -19.63
C ALA A 5 -5.17 5.45 -19.19
N ALA A 6 -5.41 6.10 -18.04
CA ALA A 6 -4.77 7.39 -17.77
C ALA A 6 -3.47 7.38 -16.95
N LYS A 7 -3.06 6.29 -16.26
CA LYS A 7 -1.94 6.39 -15.29
C LYS A 7 -1.08 5.13 -15.13
N PHE A 8 -0.48 4.63 -16.22
CA PHE A 8 0.40 3.44 -16.19
C PHE A 8 1.91 3.70 -16.40
N PHE A 9 2.36 4.96 -16.48
CA PHE A 9 3.75 5.28 -16.83
C PHE A 9 4.79 5.22 -15.69
N ASN A 10 4.47 4.71 -14.51
CA ASN A 10 5.35 4.85 -13.33
C ASN A 10 6.19 3.60 -12.98
N LYS A 11 6.50 2.72 -13.95
CA LYS A 11 7.18 1.42 -13.67
C LYS A 11 8.38 1.09 -14.55
N TYR A 12 9.03 2.08 -15.17
CA TYR A 12 10.26 1.83 -15.94
C TYR A 12 11.41 2.77 -15.56
N ARG A 13 12.15 2.39 -14.52
CA ARG A 13 13.57 2.78 -14.36
C ARG A 13 14.32 1.66 -13.63
N LYS A 14 15.48 1.25 -14.17
CA LYS A 14 16.43 0.30 -13.55
C LYS A 14 17.01 0.88 -12.25
N PRO A 15 17.46 0.05 -11.29
CA PRO A 15 18.26 0.54 -10.17
C PRO A 15 19.67 0.87 -10.64
N VAL A 16 20.19 2.03 -10.23
CA VAL A 16 21.61 2.39 -10.30
C VAL A 16 22.03 2.77 -8.89
N GLU A 17 23.15 2.20 -8.45
CA GLU A 17 23.77 2.37 -7.13
C GLU A 17 24.17 3.83 -6.84
N GLU A 18 24.28 4.11 -5.54
CA GLU A 18 24.63 5.37 -4.88
C GLU A 18 26.00 5.93 -5.33
N ASP A 19 26.04 7.20 -5.75
CA ASP A 19 26.80 8.29 -5.10
C ASP A 19 26.84 9.57 -5.97
N ALA A 20 26.90 10.74 -5.31
CA ALA A 20 27.04 12.13 -5.82
C ALA A 20 25.75 12.92 -6.20
N ASN A 21 24.98 13.33 -5.18
CA ASN A 21 23.61 13.89 -5.24
C ASN A 21 23.40 15.35 -5.71
N LEU A 22 24.29 15.96 -6.51
CA LEU A 22 23.99 17.28 -7.14
C LEU A 22 24.49 17.42 -8.58
N ILE A 23 25.49 16.63 -8.96
CA ILE A 23 26.05 16.60 -10.33
C ILE A 23 25.20 15.68 -11.24
N THR A 24 24.60 14.62 -10.69
CA THR A 24 23.84 13.58 -11.44
C THR A 24 22.47 14.04 -11.97
N LEU A 25 21.79 15.03 -11.38
CA LEU A 25 20.54 15.54 -11.97
C LEU A 25 20.79 16.42 -13.20
N LYS A 26 21.88 17.20 -13.22
CA LYS A 26 22.27 18.01 -14.38
C LYS A 26 22.91 17.16 -15.49
N GLU A 27 23.59 16.07 -15.15
CA GLU A 27 24.20 15.13 -16.11
C GLU A 27 23.30 13.97 -16.53
N ASN A 28 22.07 13.89 -16.01
CA ASN A 28 21.09 12.89 -16.44
C ASN A 28 20.77 13.10 -17.93
N ALA A 29 21.18 12.15 -18.77
CA ALA A 29 21.10 12.18 -20.23
C ALA A 29 19.68 12.30 -20.84
N ASN A 30 18.64 12.54 -20.02
CA ASN A 30 17.23 12.50 -20.41
C ASN A 30 16.45 13.79 -20.12
N LEU A 31 17.06 14.86 -19.59
CA LEU A 31 16.33 16.13 -19.41
C LEU A 31 16.30 16.92 -20.73
N ILE A 32 15.12 17.42 -21.11
CA ILE A 32 14.97 18.35 -22.23
C ILE A 32 15.42 19.76 -21.81
N THR A 33 15.05 20.18 -20.60
CA THR A 33 15.38 21.52 -20.10
C THR A 33 15.33 21.58 -18.57
N LEU A 34 16.12 22.46 -17.97
CA LEU A 34 16.12 22.79 -16.55
C LEU A 34 16.35 24.31 -16.42
N GLU A 35 15.44 24.99 -15.76
CA GLU A 35 15.48 26.44 -15.53
C GLU A 35 15.23 26.75 -14.05
N GLU A 36 15.87 27.80 -13.56
CA GLU A 36 15.82 28.20 -12.15
C GLU A 36 15.91 29.72 -12.02
N ASP A 37 15.03 30.30 -11.19
CA ASP A 37 15.06 31.71 -10.79
C ASP A 37 15.02 31.85 -9.24
N ASP A 38 14.82 33.06 -8.71
CA ASP A 38 14.80 33.30 -7.26
C ASP A 38 13.61 32.66 -6.51
N ASN A 39 12.62 32.15 -7.24
CA ASN A 39 11.37 31.61 -6.72
C ASN A 39 11.16 30.13 -7.05
N LEU A 40 11.45 29.70 -8.28
CA LEU A 40 11.09 28.39 -8.81
C LEU A 40 12.30 27.66 -9.41
N ILE A 41 12.23 26.33 -9.37
CA ILE A 41 13.09 25.44 -10.16
C ILE A 41 12.16 24.52 -10.94
N ILE A 42 12.34 24.45 -12.25
CA ILE A 42 11.49 23.69 -13.17
C ILE A 42 12.36 22.87 -14.10
N ALA A 43 12.02 21.60 -14.29
CA ALA A 43 12.62 20.80 -15.34
C ALA A 43 11.57 20.05 -16.17
N ILE A 44 11.88 19.88 -17.45
CA ILE A 44 11.10 19.07 -18.39
C ILE A 44 11.88 17.79 -18.68
N ASP A 45 11.31 16.66 -18.26
CA ASP A 45 11.86 15.32 -18.50
C ASP A 45 11.59 14.87 -19.94
N SER A 46 10.37 15.08 -20.41
CA SER A 46 10.00 14.69 -21.77
C SER A 46 8.89 15.58 -22.31
N SER A 47 8.82 15.66 -23.64
CA SER A 47 7.72 16.34 -24.32
C SER A 47 7.44 15.63 -25.64
N TRP A 48 6.20 15.74 -26.08
CA TRP A 48 5.80 15.37 -27.42
C TRP A 48 4.78 16.38 -27.93
N SER A 49 4.66 16.51 -29.24
CA SER A 49 3.68 17.40 -29.84
C SER A 49 3.17 16.83 -31.14
N ASN A 50 1.91 17.12 -31.43
CA ASN A 50 1.34 17.03 -32.75
C ASN A 50 0.56 18.32 -33.05
N ASP A 51 -0.10 18.34 -34.20
CA ASP A 51 -0.84 19.50 -34.70
C ASP A 51 -2.04 19.94 -33.84
N TYR A 52 -2.48 19.11 -32.88
CA TYR A 52 -3.64 19.40 -32.01
C TYR A 52 -3.30 19.47 -30.52
N ALA A 53 -2.10 19.06 -30.10
CA ALA A 53 -1.71 19.06 -28.70
C ALA A 53 -0.19 19.04 -28.44
N ILE A 54 0.18 19.44 -27.23
CA ILE A 54 1.50 19.25 -26.65
C ILE A 54 1.33 18.47 -25.34
N GLY A 55 2.07 17.38 -25.18
CA GLY A 55 2.23 16.69 -23.91
C GLY A 55 3.57 17.06 -23.27
N ILE A 56 3.56 17.37 -21.98
CA ILE A 56 4.77 17.73 -21.23
C ILE A 56 4.80 16.91 -19.94
N GLN A 57 5.96 16.32 -19.67
CA GLN A 57 6.33 15.70 -18.41
C GLN A 57 7.45 16.49 -17.76
N GLY A 58 7.33 16.74 -16.47
CA GLY A 58 8.39 17.43 -15.76
C GLY A 58 8.20 17.41 -14.26
N TRP A 59 8.92 18.29 -13.60
CA TRP A 59 8.77 18.59 -12.19
C TRP A 59 9.02 20.07 -11.91
N ILE A 60 8.43 20.56 -10.83
CA ILE A 60 8.53 21.94 -10.37
C ILE A 60 8.69 21.95 -8.86
N ILE A 61 9.52 22.85 -8.31
CA ILE A 61 9.62 23.09 -6.87
C ILE A 61 9.67 24.60 -6.60
N SER A 62 9.17 25.02 -5.44
CA SER A 62 9.28 26.40 -4.96
C SER A 62 10.40 26.53 -3.94
N LYS A 63 11.16 27.62 -4.04
CA LYS A 63 12.22 27.99 -3.09
C LYS A 63 11.67 28.71 -1.86
N LYS A 64 10.39 29.11 -1.87
CA LYS A 64 9.77 29.96 -0.83
C LYS A 64 8.80 29.20 0.06
N CYS A 65 8.14 28.17 -0.44
CA CYS A 65 7.08 27.43 0.24
C CYS A 65 6.91 26.02 -0.35
N SER A 66 6.10 25.17 0.29
CA SER A 66 5.62 23.95 -0.37
C SER A 66 4.74 24.30 -1.58
N LEU A 67 4.67 23.41 -2.58
CA LEU A 67 3.73 23.56 -3.69
C LEU A 67 2.28 23.51 -3.21
N ASP A 68 1.99 22.78 -2.12
CA ASP A 68 0.63 22.66 -1.57
C ASP A 68 0.14 23.98 -0.94
N GLU A 69 1.04 24.96 -0.78
CA GLU A 69 0.74 26.30 -0.29
C GLU A 69 0.49 27.30 -1.43
N LEU A 70 0.66 26.90 -2.70
CA LEU A 70 0.37 27.74 -3.85
C LEU A 70 -1.09 27.58 -4.26
N ASP A 71 -1.77 28.70 -4.49
CA ASP A 71 -3.19 28.71 -4.88
C ASP A 71 -3.42 28.07 -6.25
N GLU A 72 -2.47 28.25 -7.18
CA GLU A 72 -2.61 27.79 -8.57
C GLU A 72 -1.25 27.59 -9.25
N ILE A 73 -1.16 26.56 -10.11
CA ILE A 73 0.01 26.29 -10.95
C ILE A 73 -0.49 25.93 -12.35
N GLU A 74 -0.21 26.80 -13.32
CA GLU A 74 -0.65 26.66 -14.71
C GLU A 74 0.54 26.64 -15.68
N ILE A 75 0.31 26.08 -16.86
CA ILE A 75 1.25 26.12 -17.98
C ILE A 75 0.57 26.84 -19.14
N GLU A 76 1.22 27.89 -19.63
CA GLU A 76 0.81 28.60 -20.85
C GLU A 76 1.74 28.24 -22.01
N VAL A 77 1.16 27.83 -23.14
CA VAL A 77 1.89 27.66 -24.40
C VAL A 77 1.13 28.33 -25.53
N ASN A 78 1.77 29.30 -26.19
CA ASN A 78 1.19 30.10 -27.29
C ASN A 78 -0.19 30.71 -26.93
N GLY A 79 -0.32 31.27 -25.72
CA GLY A 79 -1.56 31.89 -25.23
C GLY A 79 -2.67 30.91 -24.85
N THR A 80 -2.39 29.59 -24.81
CA THR A 80 -3.29 28.59 -24.23
C THR A 80 -2.79 28.20 -22.86
N THR A 81 -3.58 28.51 -21.84
CA THR A 81 -3.28 28.21 -20.43
C THR A 81 -4.09 27.01 -19.96
N VAL A 82 -3.43 26.08 -19.26
CA VAL A 82 -4.09 24.95 -18.62
C VAL A 82 -3.52 24.74 -17.21
N PRO A 83 -4.36 24.39 -16.22
CA PRO A 83 -3.89 24.04 -14.89
C PRO A 83 -3.19 22.68 -14.91
N ILE A 84 -2.21 22.50 -14.02
CA ILE A 84 -1.60 21.20 -13.80
C ILE A 84 -2.50 20.37 -12.86
N THR A 85 -3.14 19.33 -13.40
CA THR A 85 -4.10 18.50 -12.63
C THR A 85 -3.61 17.07 -12.37
N SER A 86 -2.43 16.69 -12.89
CA SER A 86 -1.89 15.34 -12.73
C SER A 86 -0.49 15.40 -12.12
N TRP A 87 -0.42 15.11 -10.83
CA TRP A 87 0.78 15.17 -10.01
C TRP A 87 1.25 13.77 -9.58
N TYR A 88 2.56 13.61 -9.37
CA TYR A 88 3.17 12.38 -8.88
C TYR A 88 4.47 12.64 -8.09
N PRO A 89 4.90 11.71 -7.22
CA PRO A 89 6.07 11.91 -6.39
C PRO A 89 7.38 11.80 -7.18
N ARG A 90 8.38 12.61 -6.79
CA ARG A 90 9.75 12.56 -7.31
C ARG A 90 10.78 12.53 -6.17
N PRO A 91 10.99 11.37 -5.53
CA PRO A 91 11.94 11.23 -4.42
C PRO A 91 13.37 11.61 -4.80
N ASP A 92 13.75 11.41 -6.06
CA ASP A 92 15.04 11.82 -6.63
C ASP A 92 15.21 13.35 -6.64
N VAL A 93 14.13 14.09 -6.93
CA VAL A 93 14.12 15.56 -6.82
C VAL A 93 14.18 15.98 -5.35
N SER A 94 13.42 15.31 -4.48
CA SER A 94 13.44 15.60 -3.04
C SER A 94 14.80 15.40 -2.40
N ALA A 95 15.52 14.34 -2.79
CA ALA A 95 16.86 14.05 -2.29
C ALA A 95 17.90 15.08 -2.75
N ALA A 96 17.72 15.69 -3.92
CA ALA A 96 18.69 16.64 -4.48
C ALA A 96 18.47 18.09 -4.05
N TYR A 97 17.26 18.42 -3.58
CA TYR A 97 16.91 19.76 -3.09
C TYR A 97 16.41 19.74 -1.63
N PRO A 98 17.17 19.12 -0.69
CA PRO A 98 16.71 18.96 0.70
C PRO A 98 16.58 20.29 1.47
N GLN A 99 17.19 21.37 0.95
CA GLN A 99 17.14 22.70 1.56
C GLN A 99 15.79 23.42 1.40
N TYR A 100 14.91 22.97 0.50
CA TYR A 100 13.61 23.58 0.26
C TYR A 100 12.48 22.75 0.89
N LYS A 101 11.38 23.42 1.24
CA LYS A 101 10.17 22.76 1.74
C LYS A 101 9.41 22.16 0.54
N LEU A 102 9.40 20.84 0.41
CA LEU A 102 8.84 20.16 -0.77
C LEU A 102 7.50 19.48 -0.47
N SER A 103 6.57 19.55 -1.44
CA SER A 103 5.38 18.71 -1.44
C SER A 103 5.76 17.25 -1.72
N ASN A 104 4.94 16.32 -1.26
CA ASN A 104 5.06 14.91 -1.62
C ASN A 104 4.92 14.67 -3.13
N ASN A 105 4.28 15.60 -3.86
CA ASN A 105 4.13 15.53 -5.32
C ASN A 105 4.67 16.80 -5.99
N CYS A 106 5.84 16.69 -6.63
CA CYS A 106 6.44 17.77 -7.42
C CYS A 106 6.61 17.40 -8.90
N GLY A 107 6.37 16.13 -9.28
CA GLY A 107 6.32 15.70 -10.68
C GLY A 107 4.93 15.93 -11.28
N PHE A 108 4.88 16.24 -12.58
CA PHE A 108 3.63 16.49 -13.29
C PHE A 108 3.59 15.92 -14.70
N TRP A 109 2.37 15.68 -15.18
CA TRP A 109 2.06 15.47 -16.59
C TRP A 109 0.94 16.41 -17.02
N VAL A 110 1.12 17.10 -18.14
CA VAL A 110 0.10 18.00 -18.69
C VAL A 110 -0.10 17.75 -20.17
N HIS A 111 -1.34 17.93 -20.63
CA HIS A 111 -1.70 17.88 -22.04
C HIS A 111 -2.38 19.19 -22.43
N ILE A 112 -1.75 19.94 -23.32
CA ILE A 112 -2.14 21.29 -23.70
C ILE A 112 -2.73 21.24 -25.11
N PRO A 113 -4.04 21.52 -25.30
CA PRO A 113 -4.62 21.62 -26.63
C PRO A 113 -3.95 22.73 -27.44
N ARG A 114 -3.58 22.45 -28.69
CA ARG A 114 -2.95 23.42 -29.59
C ARG A 114 -3.32 23.13 -31.03
N LEU A 115 -4.06 24.01 -31.71
CA LEU A 115 -4.21 23.93 -33.17
C LEU A 115 -3.20 24.86 -33.84
N ALA A 116 -2.10 24.29 -34.35
CA ALA A 116 -1.09 25.06 -35.06
C ALA A 116 -1.62 25.57 -36.42
N GLU A 117 -1.33 26.83 -36.75
CA GLU A 117 -1.49 27.36 -38.10
C GLU A 117 -0.14 27.26 -38.83
N HIS A 118 -0.16 26.56 -39.97
CA HIS A 118 1.03 26.27 -40.76
C HIS A 118 1.06 27.16 -42.00
N LEU A 119 2.17 27.85 -42.21
CA LEU A 119 2.44 28.58 -43.44
C LEU A 119 3.37 27.75 -44.34
N VAL A 120 2.82 27.16 -45.40
CA VAL A 120 3.59 26.36 -46.35
C VAL A 120 3.78 27.13 -47.64
N THR A 121 5.01 27.13 -48.14
CA THR A 121 5.40 27.80 -49.38
C THR A 121 5.80 26.77 -50.43
N PHE A 122 4.97 26.63 -51.46
CA PHE A 122 5.21 25.76 -52.61
C PHE A 122 6.10 26.50 -53.61
N LYS A 123 7.23 25.88 -53.97
CA LYS A 123 8.18 26.41 -54.96
C LYS A 123 8.24 25.45 -56.15
N ALA A 124 7.75 25.87 -57.30
CA ALA A 124 7.86 25.12 -58.55
C ALA A 124 8.99 25.70 -59.41
N LYS A 125 9.92 24.86 -59.87
CA LYS A 125 11.09 25.27 -60.65
C LYS A 125 11.03 24.69 -62.05
N LYS A 126 11.25 25.54 -63.07
CA LYS A 126 11.51 25.11 -64.46
C LYS A 126 12.62 25.98 -65.04
N GLN A 127 13.75 25.35 -65.40
CA GLN A 127 14.97 26.05 -65.83
C GLN A 127 15.41 27.13 -64.81
N ARG A 128 15.53 28.40 -65.23
CA ARG A 128 15.91 29.55 -64.38
C ARG A 128 14.72 30.25 -63.70
N THR A 129 13.48 29.81 -63.94
CA THR A 129 12.29 30.43 -63.35
C THR A 129 11.82 29.62 -62.14
N THR A 130 11.51 30.32 -61.04
CA THR A 130 10.87 29.74 -59.84
C THR A 130 9.55 30.46 -59.59
N TRP A 131 8.44 29.73 -59.59
CA TRP A 131 7.14 30.23 -59.14
C TRP A 131 6.94 29.85 -57.67
N THR A 132 6.43 30.80 -56.88
CA THR A 132 6.19 30.60 -55.45
C THR A 132 4.74 30.91 -55.13
N LYS A 133 4.09 30.04 -54.36
CA LYS A 133 2.76 30.27 -53.78
C LYS A 133 2.77 29.82 -52.32
N SER A 134 2.32 30.69 -51.43
CA SER A 134 2.16 30.35 -50.02
C SER A 134 0.69 30.16 -49.69
N LEU A 135 0.41 29.23 -48.77
CA LEU A 135 -0.90 28.99 -48.21
C LEU A 135 -0.78 28.77 -46.69
N ALA A 136 -1.73 29.32 -45.95
CA ALA A 136 -1.89 29.10 -44.53
C ALA A 136 -3.03 28.10 -44.31
N PHE A 137 -2.84 27.13 -43.43
CA PHE A 137 -3.88 26.18 -43.05
C PHE A 137 -3.69 25.72 -41.62
N LYS A 138 -4.78 25.33 -40.96
CA LYS A 138 -4.75 24.76 -39.61
C LYS A 138 -4.39 23.27 -39.68
N GLY A 139 -3.68 22.79 -38.67
CA GLY A 139 -3.50 21.37 -38.43
C GLY A 139 -4.85 20.63 -38.35
N SER A 140 -4.90 19.41 -38.87
CA SER A 140 -6.14 18.61 -38.93
C SER A 140 -6.27 17.69 -37.72
N LYS A 141 -7.45 17.63 -37.11
CA LYS A 141 -7.75 16.60 -36.10
C LYS A 141 -7.86 15.23 -36.77
N PRO A 142 -7.38 14.15 -36.12
CA PRO A 142 -7.62 12.79 -36.59
C PRO A 142 -9.13 12.54 -36.69
N GLN A 143 -9.59 12.00 -37.81
CA GLN A 143 -10.98 11.58 -37.94
C GLN A 143 -11.24 10.36 -37.06
N PRO A 144 -12.43 10.23 -36.43
CA PRO A 144 -12.84 9.00 -35.78
C PRO A 144 -12.69 7.81 -36.73
N PRO A 145 -12.27 6.63 -36.26
CA PRO A 145 -12.26 5.44 -37.10
C PRO A 145 -13.66 5.15 -37.62
N VAL A 146 -13.78 4.93 -38.93
CA VAL A 146 -15.00 4.49 -39.62
C VAL A 146 -14.75 3.08 -40.12
N ASP A 147 -15.78 2.23 -40.18
CA ASP A 147 -15.74 0.86 -40.70
C ASP A 147 -14.96 -0.18 -39.88
N PHE A 148 -14.87 0.00 -38.56
CA PHE A 148 -14.31 -1.01 -37.65
C PHE A 148 -15.39 -1.56 -36.70
N PRO A 149 -15.36 -2.87 -36.37
CA PRO A 149 -16.29 -3.43 -35.41
C PRO A 149 -16.03 -2.88 -34.02
N GLU A 150 -17.07 -2.41 -33.35
CA GLU A 150 -16.98 -1.73 -32.05
C GLU A 150 -17.02 -2.71 -30.87
N GLY A 151 -16.05 -2.56 -29.97
CA GLY A 151 -15.86 -3.41 -28.79
C GLY A 151 -16.21 -2.76 -27.43
N VAL A 152 -16.49 -1.45 -27.39
CA VAL A 152 -16.58 -0.66 -26.13
C VAL A 152 -17.58 -1.23 -25.12
N ASP A 153 -18.74 -1.70 -25.59
CA ASP A 153 -19.83 -2.17 -24.73
C ASP A 153 -19.90 -3.69 -24.55
N ILE A 154 -18.97 -4.47 -25.12
CA ILE A 154 -19.04 -5.93 -25.09
C ILE A 154 -19.03 -6.48 -23.65
N PHE A 155 -18.23 -5.91 -22.76
CA PHE A 155 -18.21 -6.33 -21.36
C PHE A 155 -19.48 -5.91 -20.61
N ASN A 156 -20.04 -4.74 -20.90
CA ASN A 156 -21.31 -4.30 -20.32
C ASN A 156 -22.45 -5.25 -20.72
N ASP A 157 -22.48 -5.69 -21.98
CA ASP A 157 -23.43 -6.70 -22.45
C ASP A 157 -23.28 -8.02 -21.69
N PHE A 158 -22.05 -8.49 -21.48
CA PHE A 158 -21.77 -9.70 -20.70
C PHE A 158 -22.28 -9.57 -19.26
N VAL A 159 -21.94 -8.46 -18.58
CA VAL A 159 -22.42 -8.17 -17.22
C VAL A 159 -23.94 -8.19 -17.14
N LYS A 160 -24.61 -7.57 -18.12
CA LYS A 160 -26.07 -7.54 -18.21
C LYS A 160 -26.64 -8.96 -18.36
N LEU A 161 -26.09 -9.76 -19.28
CA LEU A 161 -26.53 -11.14 -19.51
C LEU A 161 -26.38 -12.00 -18.26
N VAL A 162 -25.27 -11.86 -17.52
CA VAL A 162 -25.06 -12.58 -16.26
C VAL A 162 -26.11 -12.22 -15.22
N ASN A 163 -26.30 -10.92 -14.98
CA ASN A 163 -27.19 -10.44 -13.93
C ASN A 163 -28.66 -10.76 -14.23
N ASP A 164 -29.11 -10.57 -15.46
CA ASP A 164 -30.50 -10.81 -15.86
C ASP A 164 -30.89 -12.28 -15.82
N ASN A 165 -29.92 -13.19 -15.97
CA ASN A 165 -30.16 -14.64 -16.04
C ASN A 165 -29.64 -15.40 -14.82
N HIS A 166 -29.18 -14.70 -13.79
CA HIS A 166 -28.64 -15.29 -12.55
C HIS A 166 -27.56 -16.35 -12.79
N LEU A 167 -26.59 -16.03 -13.65
CA LEU A 167 -25.55 -16.97 -14.05
C LEU A 167 -24.46 -17.11 -12.97
N SER A 168 -23.86 -18.30 -12.86
CA SER A 168 -22.63 -18.52 -12.11
C SER A 168 -21.41 -18.07 -12.92
N VAL A 169 -20.55 -17.25 -12.30
CA VAL A 169 -19.44 -16.56 -12.99
C VAL A 169 -18.08 -17.02 -12.49
N LEU A 170 -17.14 -17.21 -13.43
CA LEU A 170 -15.70 -17.29 -13.17
C LEU A 170 -14.98 -16.09 -13.81
N GLU A 171 -14.27 -15.30 -13.01
CA GLU A 171 -13.31 -14.29 -13.46
C GLU A 171 -11.91 -14.90 -13.51
N ILE A 172 -11.26 -14.87 -14.66
CA ILE A 172 -9.84 -15.23 -14.82
C ILE A 172 -9.02 -13.92 -14.84
N GLY A 173 -7.97 -13.86 -14.02
CA GLY A 173 -7.19 -12.65 -13.77
C GLY A 173 -7.86 -11.72 -12.76
N SER A 174 -8.39 -12.27 -11.66
CA SER A 174 -9.17 -11.50 -10.68
C SER A 174 -8.36 -10.55 -9.80
N ARG A 175 -7.03 -10.65 -9.78
CA ARG A 175 -6.23 -9.86 -8.84
C ARG A 175 -6.33 -8.36 -9.11
N ILE A 176 -6.37 -7.59 -8.04
CA ILE A 176 -6.29 -6.12 -8.06
C ILE A 176 -4.83 -5.72 -8.23
N VAL A 177 -4.41 -5.53 -9.48
CA VAL A 177 -2.99 -5.24 -9.82
C VAL A 177 -2.57 -3.78 -9.56
N SER A 178 -3.52 -2.84 -9.60
CA SER A 178 -3.24 -1.40 -9.46
C SER A 178 -3.98 -0.79 -8.26
N PRO A 179 -3.38 0.14 -7.50
CA PRO A 179 -4.01 0.77 -6.32
C PRO A 179 -5.37 1.42 -6.59
N ASP A 180 -5.57 1.92 -7.82
CA ASP A 180 -6.81 2.56 -8.25
C ASP A 180 -7.81 1.58 -8.91
N SER A 181 -7.46 0.28 -9.00
CA SER A 181 -8.35 -0.76 -9.51
C SER A 181 -9.23 -1.29 -8.39
N SER A 182 -10.50 -1.55 -8.69
CA SER A 182 -11.45 -2.19 -7.77
C SER A 182 -11.81 -3.59 -8.26
N SER A 183 -12.21 -4.43 -7.31
CA SER A 183 -12.88 -5.71 -7.60
C SER A 183 -14.03 -5.51 -8.60
N LYS A 184 -14.17 -6.44 -9.54
CA LYS A 184 -15.27 -6.47 -10.51
C LYS A 184 -16.53 -7.14 -9.96
N ARG A 185 -16.45 -7.80 -8.79
CA ARG A 185 -17.59 -8.48 -8.13
C ARG A 185 -18.83 -7.60 -8.00
N ALA A 186 -18.62 -6.32 -7.65
CA ALA A 186 -19.70 -5.36 -7.49
C ALA A 186 -20.52 -5.11 -8.78
N LEU A 187 -19.99 -5.46 -9.96
CA LEU A 187 -20.71 -5.37 -11.23
C LEU A 187 -21.71 -6.50 -11.42
N PHE A 188 -21.66 -7.55 -10.60
CA PHE A 188 -22.46 -8.76 -10.75
C PHE A 188 -23.45 -9.00 -9.58
N PRO A 189 -24.26 -8.01 -9.17
CA PRO A 189 -25.18 -8.17 -8.04
C PRO A 189 -26.29 -9.19 -8.30
N GLY A 190 -26.56 -9.54 -9.57
CA GLY A 190 -27.56 -10.52 -9.96
C GLY A 190 -27.01 -11.92 -10.22
N ALA A 191 -25.69 -12.13 -10.22
CA ALA A 191 -25.09 -13.45 -10.43
C ALA A 191 -25.47 -14.43 -9.31
N SER A 192 -25.65 -15.72 -9.64
CA SER A 192 -25.92 -16.74 -8.61
C SER A 192 -24.71 -17.01 -7.72
N SER A 193 -23.52 -16.88 -8.29
CA SER A 193 -22.23 -17.02 -7.62
C SER A 193 -21.14 -16.33 -8.44
N TYR A 194 -20.09 -15.89 -7.77
CA TYR A 194 -18.91 -15.30 -8.41
C TYR A 194 -17.66 -15.94 -7.85
N THR A 195 -16.79 -16.42 -8.73
CA THR A 195 -15.50 -16.99 -8.38
C THR A 195 -14.38 -16.23 -9.07
N GLY A 196 -13.44 -15.68 -8.32
CA GLY A 196 -12.21 -15.08 -8.83
C GLY A 196 -11.08 -16.09 -8.92
N PHE A 197 -10.40 -16.13 -10.05
CA PHE A 197 -9.23 -16.97 -10.32
C PHE A 197 -8.05 -16.11 -10.77
N ASP A 198 -6.87 -16.32 -10.21
CA ASP A 198 -5.67 -15.61 -10.60
C ASP A 198 -4.41 -16.48 -10.42
N TYR A 199 -3.33 -16.11 -11.09
CA TYR A 199 -2.03 -16.77 -10.94
C TYR A 199 -1.39 -16.47 -9.58
N TYR A 200 -1.65 -15.27 -9.04
CA TYR A 200 -1.17 -14.85 -7.72
C TYR A 200 -2.32 -14.54 -6.75
N PRO A 201 -2.14 -14.79 -5.44
CA PRO A 201 -3.16 -14.50 -4.46
C PRO A 201 -3.39 -12.99 -4.27
N ASP A 202 -4.62 -12.61 -3.94
CA ASP A 202 -4.98 -11.33 -3.32
C ASP A 202 -6.35 -11.44 -2.62
N SER A 203 -6.86 -10.34 -2.04
CA SER A 203 -8.18 -10.32 -1.39
C SER A 203 -9.36 -10.51 -2.34
N ASN A 204 -9.17 -10.41 -3.66
CA ASN A 204 -10.21 -10.60 -4.66
C ASN A 204 -10.14 -11.97 -5.36
N THR A 205 -9.16 -12.80 -5.05
CA THR A 205 -8.91 -14.10 -5.70
C THR A 205 -9.36 -15.25 -4.80
N ASP A 206 -10.35 -16.02 -5.25
CA ASP A 206 -10.87 -17.18 -4.50
C ASP A 206 -10.06 -18.45 -4.75
N VAL A 207 -9.54 -18.61 -5.97
CA VAL A 207 -8.78 -19.78 -6.42
C VAL A 207 -7.48 -19.34 -7.08
N VAL A 208 -6.35 -19.79 -6.54
CA VAL A 208 -5.02 -19.48 -7.07
C VAL A 208 -4.55 -20.63 -7.95
N GLY A 209 -4.12 -20.34 -9.18
CA GLY A 209 -3.64 -21.38 -10.08
C GLY A 209 -3.18 -20.89 -11.45
N ASP A 210 -2.60 -21.81 -12.22
CA ASP A 210 -2.25 -21.55 -13.61
C ASP A 210 -3.47 -21.78 -14.52
N THR A 211 -3.85 -20.73 -15.25
CA THR A 211 -4.98 -20.80 -16.18
C THR A 211 -4.73 -21.81 -17.31
N HIS A 212 -3.48 -22.16 -17.64
CA HIS A 212 -3.19 -23.23 -18.59
C HIS A 212 -3.64 -24.62 -18.11
N ARG A 213 -3.95 -24.77 -16.81
CA ARG A 213 -4.48 -25.98 -16.18
C ARG A 213 -5.81 -25.71 -15.45
N LEU A 214 -6.55 -24.68 -15.87
CA LEU A 214 -7.72 -24.13 -15.16
C LEU A 214 -8.70 -25.20 -14.68
N SER A 215 -9.05 -26.19 -15.50
CA SER A 215 -10.02 -27.23 -15.15
C SER A 215 -9.60 -28.12 -13.98
N GLN A 216 -8.29 -28.30 -13.76
CA GLN A 216 -7.77 -29.10 -12.64
C GLN A 216 -8.08 -28.47 -11.26
N HIS A 217 -8.29 -27.16 -11.22
CA HIS A 217 -8.58 -26.42 -9.99
C HIS A 217 -10.07 -26.48 -9.57
N PHE A 218 -10.95 -26.97 -10.44
CA PHE A 218 -12.41 -26.95 -10.23
C PHE A 218 -13.06 -28.34 -10.29
N GLY A 219 -12.29 -29.41 -10.53
CA GLY A 219 -12.81 -30.77 -10.60
C GLY A 219 -13.94 -30.88 -11.64
N ASN A 220 -15.14 -31.25 -11.20
CA ASN A 220 -16.32 -31.40 -12.06
C ASN A 220 -17.24 -30.17 -12.09
N GLN A 221 -16.86 -29.06 -11.44
CA GLN A 221 -17.66 -27.85 -11.42
C GLN A 221 -17.70 -27.19 -12.80
N LEU A 222 -18.88 -26.75 -13.23
CA LEU A 222 -19.08 -26.00 -14.48
C LEU A 222 -19.72 -24.65 -14.20
N PHE A 223 -19.31 -23.63 -14.94
CA PHE A 223 -19.80 -22.27 -14.87
C PHE A 223 -20.77 -21.95 -16.01
N ASP A 224 -21.69 -21.03 -15.77
CA ASP A 224 -22.59 -20.52 -16.80
C ASP A 224 -21.93 -19.38 -17.62
N ALA A 225 -21.00 -18.67 -17.00
CA ALA A 225 -20.29 -17.55 -17.58
C ALA A 225 -18.81 -17.53 -17.14
N ILE A 226 -17.89 -17.29 -18.08
CA ILE A 226 -16.45 -17.11 -17.80
C ILE A 226 -15.99 -15.80 -18.44
N PHE A 227 -15.16 -15.00 -17.76
CA PHE A 227 -14.58 -13.81 -18.39
C PHE A 227 -13.14 -13.53 -17.97
N SER A 228 -12.45 -12.71 -18.75
CA SER A 228 -11.16 -12.12 -18.36
C SER A 228 -10.95 -10.73 -18.97
N LEU A 229 -10.22 -9.86 -18.28
CA LEU A 229 -9.88 -8.51 -18.73
C LEU A 229 -8.37 -8.29 -18.59
N ALA A 230 -7.69 -7.96 -19.70
CA ALA A 230 -6.24 -7.77 -19.78
C ALA A 230 -5.44 -8.99 -19.29
N VAL A 231 -5.82 -10.19 -19.74
CA VAL A 231 -5.16 -11.46 -19.38
C VAL A 231 -4.52 -12.16 -20.58
N PHE A 232 -5.20 -12.20 -21.73
CA PHE A 232 -4.80 -13.05 -22.85
C PHE A 232 -3.42 -12.69 -23.43
N GLU A 233 -3.00 -11.43 -23.30
CA GLU A 233 -1.67 -10.93 -23.67
C GLU A 233 -0.55 -11.55 -22.85
N HIS A 234 -0.86 -11.98 -21.62
CA HIS A 234 0.06 -12.56 -20.65
C HIS A 234 0.05 -14.10 -20.63
N LEU A 235 -0.78 -14.74 -21.48
CA LEU A 235 -0.82 -16.19 -21.61
C LEU A 235 0.17 -16.66 -22.66
N ALA A 236 1.11 -17.52 -22.28
CA ALA A 236 2.06 -18.09 -23.23
C ALA A 236 1.36 -18.93 -24.31
N MET A 237 0.32 -19.67 -23.92
CA MET A 237 -0.44 -20.57 -24.80
C MET A 237 -1.94 -20.29 -24.70
N PRO A 238 -2.43 -19.16 -25.28
CA PRO A 238 -3.82 -18.73 -25.14
C PRO A 238 -4.83 -19.73 -25.75
N TRP A 239 -4.39 -20.57 -26.70
CA TRP A 239 -5.21 -21.66 -27.25
C TRP A 239 -5.45 -22.79 -26.24
N VAL A 240 -4.49 -23.08 -25.35
CA VAL A 240 -4.68 -24.04 -24.25
C VAL A 240 -5.71 -23.50 -23.28
N VAL A 241 -5.60 -22.22 -22.93
CA VAL A 241 -6.58 -21.56 -22.04
C VAL A 241 -7.98 -21.53 -22.68
N ALA A 242 -8.10 -21.30 -23.99
CA ALA A 242 -9.39 -21.39 -24.67
C ALA A 242 -10.02 -22.81 -24.59
N MET A 243 -9.20 -23.87 -24.66
CA MET A 243 -9.66 -25.25 -24.42
C MET A 243 -10.09 -25.45 -22.97
N GLU A 244 -9.34 -24.93 -22.00
CA GLU A 244 -9.68 -25.03 -20.58
C GLU A 244 -10.98 -24.27 -20.22
N ILE A 245 -11.17 -23.07 -20.79
CA ILE A 245 -12.43 -22.32 -20.69
C ILE A 245 -13.57 -23.14 -21.28
N ASN A 246 -13.37 -23.78 -22.44
CA ASN A 246 -14.38 -24.68 -22.99
C ASN A 246 -14.72 -25.80 -21.99
N LYS A 247 -13.74 -26.49 -21.39
CA LYS A 247 -14.00 -27.58 -20.43
C LYS A 247 -14.84 -27.14 -19.23
N LEU A 248 -14.64 -25.93 -18.72
CA LEU A 248 -15.35 -25.42 -17.53
C LEU A 248 -16.66 -24.68 -17.82
N LEU A 249 -16.91 -24.28 -19.07
CA LEU A 249 -18.15 -23.60 -19.43
C LEU A 249 -19.23 -24.62 -19.81
N LYS A 250 -20.46 -24.45 -19.30
CA LYS A 250 -21.60 -25.27 -19.73
C LYS A 250 -21.89 -25.06 -21.22
N VAL A 251 -22.36 -26.09 -21.92
CA VAL A 251 -22.95 -25.90 -23.26
C VAL A 251 -24.14 -24.97 -23.14
N GLY A 252 -24.15 -23.89 -23.92
CA GLY A 252 -25.10 -22.79 -23.80
C GLY A 252 -24.63 -21.61 -22.94
N GLY A 253 -23.55 -21.77 -22.18
CA GLY A 253 -22.92 -20.70 -21.41
C GLY A 253 -22.20 -19.67 -22.29
N ILE A 254 -21.82 -18.55 -21.69
CA ILE A 254 -21.19 -17.41 -22.38
C ILE A 254 -19.77 -17.14 -21.87
N THR A 255 -18.91 -16.64 -22.76
CA THR A 255 -17.54 -16.24 -22.40
C THR A 255 -17.21 -14.86 -22.95
N CYS A 256 -16.54 -14.02 -22.15
CA CYS A 256 -16.18 -12.66 -22.53
C CYS A 256 -14.71 -12.35 -22.23
N HIS A 257 -13.97 -11.87 -23.21
CA HIS A 257 -12.55 -11.55 -23.01
C HIS A 257 -12.19 -10.21 -23.65
N SER A 258 -11.53 -9.34 -22.90
CA SER A 258 -10.88 -8.15 -23.45
C SER A 258 -9.38 -8.19 -23.20
N THR A 259 -8.59 -7.75 -24.17
CA THR A 259 -7.12 -7.77 -24.14
C THR A 259 -6.58 -6.65 -25.06
N VAL A 260 -5.27 -6.53 -25.19
CA VAL A 260 -4.62 -5.45 -25.94
C VAL A 260 -4.48 -5.73 -27.44
N ASN A 261 -4.58 -4.67 -28.25
CA ASN A 261 -4.22 -4.66 -29.68
C ASN A 261 -2.89 -3.92 -29.90
N ALA A 262 -2.85 -2.61 -29.75
CA ALA A 262 -1.62 -1.82 -29.80
C ALA A 262 -1.38 -1.16 -28.44
N TRP A 263 -0.64 -1.86 -27.58
CA TRP A 263 -0.33 -1.42 -26.22
C TRP A 263 1.17 -1.58 -25.92
N PRO A 264 1.76 -0.66 -25.13
CA PRO A 264 3.15 -0.80 -24.71
C PRO A 264 3.43 -2.16 -24.06
N VAL A 265 4.65 -2.65 -24.26
CA VAL A 265 5.11 -3.85 -23.57
C VAL A 265 5.10 -3.59 -22.06
N HIS A 266 4.47 -4.49 -21.30
CA HIS A 266 4.32 -4.43 -19.85
C HIS A 266 4.50 -5.80 -19.21
N GLU A 267 4.66 -5.83 -17.89
CA GLU A 267 4.73 -7.08 -17.10
C GLU A 267 5.67 -8.16 -17.69
N ARG A 268 6.83 -7.69 -18.15
CA ARG A 268 7.90 -8.53 -18.70
C ARG A 268 8.48 -9.45 -17.62
N PRO A 269 8.80 -10.72 -17.94
CA PRO A 269 8.90 -11.26 -19.30
C PRO A 269 7.60 -11.85 -19.88
N TRP A 270 6.48 -11.84 -19.16
CA TRP A 270 5.25 -12.52 -19.58
C TRP A 270 4.27 -11.59 -20.29
N ASP A 271 4.70 -11.07 -21.44
CA ASP A 271 3.86 -10.30 -22.36
C ASP A 271 4.16 -10.78 -23.78
N PHE A 272 3.20 -11.50 -24.34
CA PHE A 272 3.39 -12.38 -25.49
C PHE A 272 2.64 -11.89 -26.73
N TRP A 273 1.41 -11.42 -26.57
CA TRP A 273 0.48 -11.31 -27.69
C TRP A 273 -0.21 -9.96 -27.78
N ARG A 274 -0.34 -9.47 -29.03
CA ARG A 274 -1.17 -8.33 -29.40
C ARG A 274 -2.28 -8.86 -30.29
N PHE A 275 -3.52 -8.79 -29.82
CA PHE A 275 -4.64 -9.46 -30.46
C PHE A 275 -5.38 -8.55 -31.43
N SER A 276 -5.83 -9.13 -32.54
CA SER A 276 -6.94 -8.59 -33.32
C SER A 276 -8.25 -9.28 -32.91
N HIS A 277 -9.39 -8.68 -33.28
CA HIS A 277 -10.69 -9.29 -33.02
C HIS A 277 -10.84 -10.62 -33.77
N GLU A 278 -10.21 -10.76 -34.94
CA GLU A 278 -10.13 -12.03 -35.68
C GLU A 278 -9.30 -13.07 -34.94
N GLY A 279 -8.19 -12.67 -34.30
CA GLY A 279 -7.40 -13.57 -33.45
C GLY A 279 -8.22 -14.16 -32.31
N LEU A 280 -9.03 -13.33 -31.64
CA LEU A 280 -9.97 -13.82 -30.61
C LEU A 280 -11.04 -14.75 -31.18
N LYS A 281 -11.59 -14.45 -32.36
CA LYS A 281 -12.56 -15.34 -33.03
C LYS A 281 -11.98 -16.70 -33.37
N VAL A 282 -10.68 -16.80 -33.67
CA VAL A 282 -10.01 -18.09 -33.90
C VAL A 282 -9.97 -18.92 -32.62
N LEU A 283 -9.61 -18.31 -31.48
CA LEU A 283 -9.58 -18.98 -30.17
C LEU A 283 -10.97 -19.46 -29.73
N PHE A 284 -12.02 -18.67 -30.02
CA PHE A 284 -13.42 -18.97 -29.70
C PHE A 284 -14.23 -19.26 -30.96
N SER A 285 -13.73 -20.18 -31.79
CA SER A 285 -14.31 -20.55 -33.09
C SER A 285 -15.29 -21.73 -33.00
N PRO A 286 -16.09 -22.00 -34.06
CA PRO A 286 -17.01 -23.14 -34.09
C PRO A 286 -16.34 -24.52 -33.88
N PRO A 287 -15.16 -24.84 -34.44
CA PRO A 287 -14.46 -26.09 -34.13
C PRO A 287 -14.03 -26.22 -32.66
N MET A 288 -13.76 -25.09 -32.01
CA MET A 288 -13.51 -25.00 -30.56
C MET A 288 -14.80 -25.01 -29.73
N GLY A 289 -15.96 -25.21 -30.37
CA GLY A 289 -17.25 -25.31 -29.71
C GLY A 289 -17.89 -23.96 -29.37
N PHE A 290 -17.52 -22.88 -30.05
CA PHE A 290 -18.04 -21.53 -29.77
C PHE A 290 -18.68 -20.85 -30.98
N LYS A 291 -19.68 -20.01 -30.71
CA LYS A 291 -20.26 -19.08 -31.67
C LYS A 291 -20.06 -17.64 -31.17
N THR A 292 -19.38 -16.81 -31.94
CA THR A 292 -19.23 -15.39 -31.64
C THR A 292 -20.59 -14.69 -31.61
N ILE A 293 -20.84 -13.92 -30.55
CA ILE A 293 -21.98 -13.01 -30.43
C ILE A 293 -21.55 -11.62 -30.91
N ARG A 294 -20.45 -11.09 -30.35
CA ARG A 294 -19.82 -9.81 -30.74
C ARG A 294 -18.30 -9.91 -30.61
N ALA A 295 -17.57 -9.18 -31.45
CA ALA A 295 -16.14 -8.96 -31.29
C ALA A 295 -15.75 -7.64 -31.96
N GLY A 296 -14.85 -6.86 -31.36
CA GLY A 296 -14.51 -5.54 -31.87
C GLY A 296 -13.39 -4.84 -31.12
N PHE A 297 -13.00 -3.68 -31.60
CA PHE A 297 -11.93 -2.85 -31.07
C PHE A 297 -12.46 -1.71 -30.18
N PHE A 298 -11.64 -1.23 -29.25
CA PHE A 298 -11.90 -0.03 -28.45
C PHE A 298 -10.61 0.77 -28.23
N GLU A 299 -10.73 1.98 -27.66
CA GLU A 299 -9.62 2.92 -27.44
C GLU A 299 -8.84 3.29 -28.72
N PRO A 300 -9.43 4.12 -29.62
CA PRO A 300 -8.77 4.49 -30.86
C PRO A 300 -7.48 5.30 -30.60
N LEU A 301 -6.40 4.93 -31.31
CA LEU A 301 -5.08 5.56 -31.22
C LEU A 301 -4.46 5.79 -32.61
N ARG A 302 -3.25 6.38 -32.62
CA ARG A 302 -2.44 6.62 -33.81
C ARG A 302 -1.01 6.13 -33.60
N MET A 303 -0.41 5.61 -34.66
CA MET A 303 0.97 5.15 -34.65
C MET A 303 1.91 6.29 -35.03
N HIS A 304 2.89 6.56 -34.18
CA HIS A 304 3.96 7.51 -34.42
C HIS A 304 5.28 6.74 -34.51
N LEU A 305 6.08 7.04 -35.54
CA LEU A 305 7.33 6.35 -35.83
C LEU A 305 8.50 7.24 -35.47
N ASP A 306 9.51 6.68 -34.79
CA ASP A 306 10.74 7.42 -34.46
C ASP A 306 11.51 7.85 -35.72
N ASN A 307 11.48 6.99 -36.75
CA ASN A 307 12.07 7.26 -38.05
C ASN A 307 11.05 7.00 -39.16
N VAL A 308 10.64 8.08 -39.84
CA VAL A 308 9.66 7.98 -40.92
C VAL A 308 10.37 7.63 -42.23
N SER A 309 9.98 6.51 -42.84
CA SER A 309 10.40 6.12 -44.18
C SER A 309 9.22 6.18 -45.16
N HIS A 310 9.50 6.33 -46.45
CA HIS A 310 8.49 6.51 -47.49
C HIS A 310 7.36 5.46 -47.48
N PRO A 311 7.60 4.15 -47.24
CA PRO A 311 6.53 3.15 -47.15
C PRO A 311 5.55 3.39 -46.00
N HIS A 312 5.92 4.19 -45.00
CA HIS A 312 5.15 4.37 -43.77
C HIS A 312 4.49 5.75 -43.67
N TYR A 313 4.55 6.57 -44.72
CA TYR A 313 3.85 7.86 -44.74
C TYR A 313 2.34 7.67 -44.53
N GLY A 314 1.78 8.45 -43.60
CA GLY A 314 0.35 8.44 -43.30
C GLY A 314 -0.08 7.42 -42.25
N PHE A 315 0.84 6.70 -41.60
CA PHE A 315 0.51 5.81 -40.47
C PHE A 315 -0.17 6.58 -39.34
N GLU A 316 0.30 7.80 -39.06
CA GLU A 316 -0.27 8.75 -38.11
C GLU A 316 -1.69 9.22 -38.46
N ALA A 317 -2.09 9.07 -39.73
CA ALA A 317 -3.44 9.39 -40.20
C ALA A 317 -4.39 8.18 -40.13
N LYS A 318 -3.86 6.95 -40.02
CA LYS A 318 -4.66 5.72 -39.97
C LYS A 318 -4.96 5.34 -38.52
N PRO A 319 -6.19 4.88 -38.21
CA PRO A 319 -6.51 4.42 -36.88
C PRO A 319 -5.83 3.09 -36.55
N SER A 320 -5.42 2.98 -35.30
CA SER A 320 -5.16 1.72 -34.60
C SER A 320 -5.94 1.76 -33.27
N PHE A 321 -5.83 0.72 -32.45
CA PHE A 321 -6.68 0.53 -31.27
C PHE A 321 -5.87 0.03 -30.09
N GLY A 322 -6.17 0.53 -28.89
CA GLY A 322 -5.52 0.09 -27.65
C GLY A 322 -5.95 -1.31 -27.27
N GLY A 323 -7.25 -1.61 -27.41
CA GLY A 323 -7.83 -2.86 -26.96
C GLY A 323 -8.80 -3.51 -27.93
N VAL A 324 -9.10 -4.77 -27.63
CA VAL A 324 -10.00 -5.64 -28.37
C VAL A 324 -10.80 -6.51 -27.40
N ALA A 325 -12.06 -6.80 -27.74
CA ALA A 325 -12.92 -7.66 -26.94
C ALA A 325 -13.72 -8.66 -27.79
N ILE A 326 -14.12 -9.78 -27.16
CA ILE A 326 -15.03 -10.79 -27.72
C ILE A 326 -16.05 -11.22 -26.66
N LEU A 327 -17.28 -11.48 -27.10
CA LEU A 327 -18.32 -12.19 -26.39
C LEU A 327 -18.78 -13.36 -27.26
N ALA A 328 -18.72 -14.58 -26.75
CA ALA A 328 -19.08 -15.80 -27.46
C ALA A 328 -19.95 -16.72 -26.60
N LYS A 329 -20.72 -17.59 -27.25
CA LYS A 329 -21.53 -18.63 -26.62
C LYS A 329 -20.93 -19.99 -26.90
N LYS A 330 -20.79 -20.85 -25.89
CA LYS A 330 -20.43 -22.25 -26.09
C LYS A 330 -21.60 -23.01 -26.70
N THR A 331 -21.37 -23.70 -27.81
CA THR A 331 -22.35 -24.51 -28.53
C THR A 331 -22.07 -26.01 -28.45
N ALA A 332 -20.84 -26.41 -28.16
CA ALA A 332 -20.44 -27.81 -27.98
C ALA A 332 -19.12 -27.91 -27.20
N ASP A 333 -18.79 -29.10 -26.73
CA ASP A 333 -17.42 -29.42 -26.33
C ASP A 333 -16.53 -29.51 -27.58
N PHE A 334 -15.27 -29.09 -27.47
CA PHE A 334 -14.32 -29.26 -28.57
C PHE A 334 -13.91 -30.73 -28.72
N ASN A 335 -13.48 -31.11 -29.93
CA ASN A 335 -12.96 -32.46 -30.18
C ASN A 335 -11.51 -32.57 -29.69
N SER A 336 -11.30 -33.24 -28.55
CA SER A 336 -9.97 -33.42 -27.94
C SER A 336 -8.99 -34.26 -28.76
N ALA A 337 -9.46 -35.01 -29.76
CA ALA A 337 -8.60 -35.70 -30.71
C ALA A 337 -8.09 -34.76 -31.82
N GLN A 338 -8.80 -33.66 -32.12
CA GLN A 338 -8.38 -32.67 -33.12
C GLN A 338 -7.60 -31.51 -32.49
N PHE A 339 -8.01 -31.09 -31.29
CA PHE A 339 -7.39 -30.00 -30.55
C PHE A 339 -6.68 -30.58 -29.33
N LYS A 340 -5.37 -30.80 -29.46
CA LYS A 340 -4.51 -31.35 -28.43
C LYS A 340 -3.23 -30.53 -28.34
N TRP A 341 -2.77 -30.30 -27.12
CA TRP A 341 -1.49 -29.68 -26.84
C TRP A 341 -0.89 -30.34 -25.60
N ASP A 342 0.00 -31.31 -25.82
CA ASP A 342 0.59 -32.13 -24.76
C ASP A 342 1.95 -31.62 -24.28
N VAL A 343 2.34 -30.43 -24.72
CA VAL A 343 3.60 -29.79 -24.31
C VAL A 343 3.31 -29.01 -23.02
N ALA A 344 4.10 -29.27 -21.98
CA ALA A 344 3.94 -28.55 -20.72
C ALA A 344 4.39 -27.10 -20.88
N LEU A 345 3.86 -26.19 -20.05
CA LEU A 345 4.27 -24.78 -20.08
C LEU A 345 5.77 -24.63 -19.84
N GLU A 346 6.31 -25.47 -18.94
CA GLU A 346 7.71 -25.56 -18.54
C GLU A 346 8.63 -26.09 -19.65
N ASP A 347 8.06 -26.68 -20.71
CA ASP A 347 8.79 -27.07 -21.92
C ASP A 347 8.80 -25.95 -22.97
N VAL A 348 7.80 -25.05 -22.93
CA VAL A 348 7.69 -23.89 -23.83
C VAL A 348 8.52 -22.71 -23.34
N LEU A 349 8.52 -22.49 -22.03
CA LEU A 349 9.26 -21.42 -21.36
C LEU A 349 10.30 -22.02 -20.42
N ASP A 350 11.42 -21.32 -20.25
CA ASP A 350 12.41 -21.67 -19.25
C ASP A 350 11.76 -21.78 -17.85
N SER A 351 12.13 -22.80 -17.06
CA SER A 351 11.59 -23.01 -15.70
C SER A 351 11.76 -21.82 -14.74
N THR A 352 12.68 -20.90 -15.04
CA THR A 352 12.89 -19.65 -14.31
C THR A 352 11.97 -18.52 -14.78
N SER A 353 11.32 -18.66 -15.93
CA SER A 353 10.35 -17.71 -16.48
C SER A 353 9.02 -17.82 -15.72
N HIS A 354 8.65 -16.75 -15.04
CA HIS A 354 7.38 -16.65 -14.34
C HIS A 354 6.75 -15.29 -14.60
N TYR A 355 5.42 -15.24 -14.53
CA TYR A 355 4.70 -13.97 -14.54
C TYR A 355 5.27 -13.08 -13.43
N PRO A 356 5.48 -11.77 -13.64
CA PRO A 356 6.22 -10.97 -12.68
C PRO A 356 5.56 -11.02 -11.30
N LYS A 357 6.37 -11.34 -10.29
CA LYS A 357 5.90 -11.26 -8.91
C LYS A 357 5.37 -9.85 -8.64
N PRO A 358 4.31 -9.73 -7.83
CA PRO A 358 3.87 -8.44 -7.30
C PRO A 358 5.11 -7.62 -6.85
N ILE A 359 5.30 -6.42 -7.40
CA ILE A 359 6.32 -5.52 -6.84
C ILE A 359 5.75 -5.02 -5.53
N HIS A 360 6.27 -5.54 -4.42
CA HIS A 360 6.16 -4.86 -3.13
C HIS A 360 6.90 -3.54 -3.23
N LYS A 361 6.20 -2.46 -3.62
CA LYS A 361 6.63 -1.13 -3.18
C LYS A 361 6.55 -1.17 -1.65
N PRO A 362 7.55 -0.65 -0.92
CA PRO A 362 7.41 -0.44 0.51
C PRO A 362 6.33 0.62 0.69
N ILE A 363 5.10 0.14 0.79
CA ILE A 363 4.07 0.74 1.60
C ILE A 363 4.52 0.43 3.02
N HIS A 364 4.59 1.45 3.87
CA HIS A 364 4.74 1.25 5.30
C HIS A 364 3.75 0.16 5.76
N ILE A 365 4.33 -0.98 6.15
CA ILE A 365 3.78 -2.16 6.83
C ILE A 365 2.29 -2.47 6.56
N ASP A 366 2.04 -3.44 5.68
CA ASP A 366 1.02 -4.48 5.92
C ASP A 366 1.40 -5.76 5.15
N GLY A 367 1.30 -6.92 5.82
CA GLY A 367 1.80 -8.20 5.34
C GLY A 367 0.74 -9.09 4.71
N SER A 368 1.05 -9.69 3.55
CA SER A 368 0.58 -11.04 3.15
C SER A 368 1.11 -11.46 1.76
N ASP A 369 2.00 -12.46 1.74
CA ASP A 369 1.92 -13.63 0.84
C ASP A 369 1.62 -14.83 1.77
N MET A 370 0.41 -14.88 2.31
CA MET A 370 -0.12 -16.04 3.05
C MET A 370 -1.44 -16.45 2.40
N ASN A 371 -1.51 -17.66 1.84
CA ASN A 371 -2.77 -18.26 1.40
C ASN A 371 -3.70 -18.33 2.64
N ILE A 372 -5.01 -18.15 2.47
CA ILE A 372 -5.96 -18.38 3.58
C ILE A 372 -5.80 -19.80 4.13
N LEU A 373 -5.44 -20.78 3.29
CA LEU A 373 -5.08 -22.15 3.68
C LEU A 373 -3.84 -22.23 4.58
N ASP A 374 -2.88 -21.29 4.46
CA ASP A 374 -1.71 -21.19 5.35
C ASP A 374 -2.06 -20.57 6.72
N LYS A 375 -3.23 -19.91 6.83
CA LYS A 375 -3.77 -19.40 8.10
C LYS A 375 -4.55 -20.48 8.89
N TYR A 376 -4.86 -21.63 8.29
CA TYR A 376 -5.45 -22.76 9.01
C TYR A 376 -4.37 -23.60 9.66
N VAL A 377 -4.40 -23.68 10.99
CA VAL A 377 -3.59 -24.63 11.74
C VAL A 377 -4.13 -26.03 11.49
N THR A 378 -3.32 -26.90 10.87
CA THR A 378 -3.69 -28.30 10.56
C THR A 378 -3.24 -29.30 11.63
N SER A 379 -2.45 -28.84 12.62
CA SER A 379 -2.08 -29.63 13.80
C SER A 379 -3.22 -29.67 14.82
N ALA A 380 -3.17 -30.65 15.74
CA ALA A 380 -4.11 -30.70 16.86
C ALA A 380 -4.02 -29.42 17.72
N PRO A 381 -5.12 -28.92 18.33
CA PRO A 381 -5.10 -27.72 19.16
C PRO A 381 -4.05 -27.80 20.27
N SER A 382 -3.26 -26.74 20.43
CA SER A 382 -2.25 -26.63 21.48
C SER A 382 -1.96 -25.16 21.81
N PRO A 383 -1.49 -24.85 23.03
CA PRO A 383 -1.00 -23.51 23.36
C PRO A 383 0.06 -22.97 22.40
N GLN A 384 0.96 -23.85 21.91
CA GLN A 384 2.02 -23.45 20.97
C GLN A 384 1.44 -22.93 19.65
N ASN A 385 0.37 -23.55 19.13
CA ASN A 385 -0.26 -23.08 17.90
C ASN A 385 -0.80 -21.65 18.02
N ALA A 386 -1.31 -21.28 19.21
CA ALA A 386 -1.79 -19.92 19.45
C ALA A 386 -0.62 -18.92 19.50
N LEU A 387 0.50 -19.29 20.13
CA LEU A 387 1.72 -18.46 20.13
C LEU A 387 2.32 -18.32 18.73
N ASP A 388 2.25 -19.37 17.91
CA ASP A 388 2.81 -19.39 16.55
C ASP A 388 2.09 -18.42 15.59
N ILE A 389 0.89 -17.93 15.93
CA ILE A 389 0.21 -16.83 15.20
C ILE A 389 1.12 -15.60 15.11
N PHE A 390 1.92 -15.36 16.14
CA PHE A 390 2.89 -14.26 16.23
C PHE A 390 4.34 -14.77 16.33
N LYS A 391 4.64 -15.89 15.66
CA LYS A 391 5.98 -16.51 15.69
C LYS A 391 7.07 -15.51 15.29
N GLY A 392 8.07 -15.37 16.16
CA GLY A 392 9.19 -14.43 15.96
C GLY A 392 8.90 -12.99 16.37
N GLU A 393 7.67 -12.68 16.80
CA GLU A 393 7.28 -11.34 17.25
C GLU A 393 7.12 -11.23 18.77
N TRP A 394 7.05 -12.35 19.50
CA TRP A 394 6.96 -12.34 20.96
C TRP A 394 8.23 -11.77 21.59
N SER A 395 8.07 -10.85 22.53
CA SER A 395 9.19 -10.31 23.33
C SER A 395 9.43 -11.16 24.57
N SER A 396 8.36 -11.61 25.22
CA SER A 396 8.39 -12.26 26.52
C SER A 396 8.43 -13.78 26.47
N LYS A 397 9.08 -14.36 27.49
CA LYS A 397 8.98 -15.78 27.85
C LYS A 397 7.79 -15.97 28.80
N LEU A 398 6.95 -16.97 28.55
CA LEU A 398 5.80 -17.31 29.39
C LEU A 398 6.21 -17.94 30.74
N PRO A 399 5.39 -17.79 31.80
CA PRO A 399 5.61 -18.40 33.10
C PRO A 399 5.21 -19.89 33.11
N GLU A 400 5.50 -20.59 34.20
CA GLU A 400 4.99 -21.96 34.42
C GLU A 400 3.44 -22.00 34.39
N PRO A 401 2.83 -23.07 33.82
CA PRO A 401 3.44 -24.30 33.28
C PRO A 401 3.93 -24.20 31.82
N PHE A 402 3.86 -23.02 31.20
CA PHE A 402 4.14 -22.81 29.78
C PHE A 402 5.57 -22.32 29.48
N SER A 403 6.46 -22.38 30.47
CA SER A 403 7.85 -21.90 30.38
C SER A 403 8.70 -22.62 29.32
N THR A 404 8.24 -23.80 28.87
CA THR A 404 8.87 -24.65 27.86
C THR A 404 8.36 -24.39 26.44
N LEU A 405 7.31 -23.57 26.28
CA LEU A 405 6.79 -23.18 24.97
C LEU A 405 7.72 -22.17 24.27
N GLN A 406 7.68 -22.17 22.94
CA GLN A 406 8.49 -21.26 22.12
C GLN A 406 7.76 -19.91 21.99
N ALA A 407 8.36 -18.87 22.58
CA ALA A 407 7.93 -17.48 22.50
C ALA A 407 9.16 -16.56 22.47
N GLY A 408 9.09 -15.40 23.13
CA GLY A 408 10.24 -14.52 23.34
C GLY A 408 11.14 -14.98 24.48
N SER A 409 12.12 -14.16 24.82
CA SER A 409 13.15 -14.47 25.83
C SER A 409 13.12 -13.54 27.05
N ALA A 410 12.44 -12.39 26.98
CA ALA A 410 12.40 -11.43 28.07
C ALA A 410 11.55 -11.95 29.24
N GLN A 411 12.06 -11.79 30.47
CA GLN A 411 11.36 -12.22 31.69
C GLN A 411 10.31 -11.18 32.13
N LEU A 412 9.28 -10.95 31.32
CA LEU A 412 8.26 -9.91 31.60
C LEU A 412 7.14 -10.37 32.56
N PHE A 413 7.01 -11.69 32.79
CA PHE A 413 6.06 -12.26 33.75
C PHE A 413 6.66 -12.41 35.17
N GLU A 414 7.93 -12.02 35.32
CA GLU A 414 8.70 -12.08 36.56
C GLU A 414 9.43 -10.75 36.73
N ASP A 415 8.66 -9.71 37.06
CA ASP A 415 9.19 -8.36 37.20
C ASP A 415 9.19 -7.88 38.66
N PRO A 416 10.35 -7.81 39.34
CA PRO A 416 10.41 -7.40 40.74
C PRO A 416 9.85 -6.00 41.02
N ARG A 417 9.68 -5.16 39.97
CA ARG A 417 9.03 -3.85 40.10
C ARG A 417 7.57 -3.97 40.50
N MET A 418 6.87 -5.02 40.06
CA MET A 418 5.45 -5.19 40.37
C MET A 418 5.23 -5.69 41.81
N ASP A 419 6.11 -6.58 42.30
CA ASP A 419 6.10 -7.00 43.72
C ASP A 419 6.41 -5.82 44.65
N TRP A 420 7.36 -4.96 44.25
CA TRP A 420 7.65 -3.74 44.98
C TRP A 420 6.45 -2.78 44.98
N CYS A 421 5.81 -2.59 43.81
CA CYS A 421 4.60 -1.78 43.66
C CYS A 421 3.47 -2.26 44.58
N ASP A 422 3.18 -3.56 44.59
CA ASP A 422 2.20 -4.20 45.47
C ASP A 422 2.46 -3.87 46.94
N ALA A 423 3.70 -4.06 47.39
CA ALA A 423 4.11 -3.78 48.76
C ALA A 423 3.95 -2.29 49.13
N GLN A 424 4.29 -1.36 48.22
CA GLN A 424 4.14 0.08 48.46
C GLN A 424 2.67 0.50 48.55
N PHE A 425 1.79 -0.13 47.77
CA PHE A 425 0.37 0.17 47.77
C PHE A 425 -0.42 -0.59 48.84
N GLY A 426 0.24 -1.44 49.64
CA GLY A 426 -0.39 -2.23 50.70
C GLY A 426 -1.19 -3.42 50.18
N GLY A 427 -0.82 -3.95 49.01
CA GLY A 427 -1.44 -5.11 48.36
C GLY A 427 -2.41 -4.74 47.22
N PHE A 428 -2.48 -5.60 46.20
CA PHE A 428 -3.48 -5.54 45.12
C PHE A 428 -4.77 -6.31 45.46
N GLU A 429 -4.76 -7.18 46.48
CA GLU A 429 -5.91 -7.98 46.90
C GLU A 429 -7.19 -7.13 47.01
N GLY A 430 -8.22 -7.49 46.25
CA GLY A 430 -9.53 -6.83 46.28
C GLY A 430 -9.62 -5.49 45.54
N LYS A 431 -8.52 -4.98 44.96
CA LYS A 431 -8.48 -3.65 44.31
C LYS A 431 -8.88 -3.68 42.84
N THR A 432 -9.37 -2.53 42.36
CA THR A 432 -9.56 -2.23 40.94
C THR A 432 -8.31 -1.56 40.36
N VAL A 433 -7.79 -2.11 39.27
CA VAL A 433 -6.53 -1.65 38.67
C VAL A 433 -6.74 -1.23 37.21
N LEU A 434 -6.19 -0.07 36.84
CA LEU A 434 -6.07 0.38 35.46
C LEU A 434 -4.62 0.21 35.00
N GLU A 435 -4.41 -0.49 33.90
CA GLU A 435 -3.08 -0.71 33.30
C GLU A 435 -3.03 -0.09 31.90
N LEU A 436 -2.01 0.75 31.67
CA LEU A 436 -1.81 1.47 30.42
C LEU A 436 -0.67 0.84 29.64
N GLY A 437 -0.98 0.26 28.47
CA GLY A 437 -0.01 -0.41 27.59
C GLY A 437 0.54 -1.73 28.14
N PRO A 438 -0.29 -2.79 28.26
CA PRO A 438 0.11 -4.09 28.79
C PRO A 438 1.11 -4.86 27.91
N LEU A 439 1.34 -4.45 26.65
CA LEU A 439 2.22 -5.11 25.68
C LEU A 439 1.86 -6.59 25.41
N GLU A 440 2.27 -7.50 26.28
CA GLU A 440 2.04 -8.96 26.20
C GLU A 440 1.42 -9.51 27.50
N ALA A 441 0.76 -8.64 28.29
CA ALA A 441 0.02 -8.96 29.51
C ALA A 441 0.84 -9.60 30.66
N GLY A 442 2.16 -9.39 30.67
CA GLY A 442 3.04 -9.88 31.73
C GLY A 442 2.71 -9.28 33.10
N HIS A 443 2.65 -7.95 33.17
CA HIS A 443 2.24 -7.21 34.37
C HIS A 443 0.78 -7.48 34.74
N THR A 444 -0.12 -7.54 33.76
CA THR A 444 -1.51 -7.94 33.95
C THR A 444 -1.63 -9.28 34.71
N TYR A 445 -0.89 -10.31 34.28
CA TYR A 445 -0.86 -11.61 34.94
C TYR A 445 -0.36 -11.52 36.39
N MET A 446 0.71 -10.75 36.62
CA MET A 446 1.28 -10.57 37.96
C MET A 446 0.27 -9.88 38.90
N ILE A 447 -0.37 -8.81 38.44
CA ILE A 447 -1.38 -8.05 39.22
C ILE A 447 -2.56 -8.96 39.58
N GLU A 448 -3.05 -9.79 38.64
CA GLU A 448 -4.15 -10.71 38.92
C GLU A 448 -3.75 -11.79 39.95
N ARG A 449 -2.52 -12.30 39.85
CA ARG A 449 -1.98 -13.26 40.84
C ARG A 449 -1.77 -12.66 42.23
N LEU A 450 -1.60 -11.35 42.31
CA LEU A 450 -1.52 -10.58 43.56
C LEU A 450 -2.91 -10.22 44.12
N GLY A 451 -3.99 -10.71 43.49
CA GLY A 451 -5.34 -10.70 44.07
C GLY A 451 -6.24 -9.55 43.63
N ALA A 452 -5.88 -8.79 42.59
CA ALA A 452 -6.73 -7.71 42.09
C ALA A 452 -8.14 -8.22 41.72
N ALA A 453 -9.17 -7.50 42.19
CA ALA A 453 -10.57 -7.88 41.96
C ALA A 453 -11.04 -7.61 40.53
N GLU A 454 -10.53 -6.53 39.93
CA GLU A 454 -10.81 -6.14 38.55
C GLU A 454 -9.58 -5.45 37.96
N ILE A 455 -9.17 -5.83 36.75
CA ILE A 455 -8.10 -5.17 36.01
C ILE A 455 -8.67 -4.70 34.66
N VAL A 456 -8.46 -3.43 34.31
CA VAL A 456 -8.74 -2.91 32.96
C VAL A 456 -7.40 -2.57 32.33
N SER A 457 -7.00 -3.32 31.30
CA SER A 457 -5.75 -3.04 30.57
C SER A 457 -6.06 -2.55 29.16
N ILE A 458 -5.39 -1.47 28.74
CA ILE A 458 -5.69 -0.79 27.48
C ILE A 458 -4.45 -0.77 26.60
N GLU A 459 -4.56 -1.35 25.41
CA GLU A 459 -3.47 -1.47 24.44
C GLU A 459 -3.88 -0.85 23.10
N ALA A 460 -3.06 0.06 22.58
CA ALA A 460 -3.31 0.74 21.31
C ALA A 460 -2.74 -0.06 20.12
N ASN A 461 -1.67 -0.82 20.32
CA ASN A 461 -1.08 -1.66 19.30
C ASN A 461 -1.94 -2.93 19.10
N THR A 462 -2.58 -3.05 17.95
CA THR A 462 -3.54 -4.13 17.66
C THR A 462 -2.91 -5.52 17.73
N ARG A 463 -1.62 -5.68 17.39
CA ARG A 463 -0.92 -6.97 17.50
C ARG A 463 -0.62 -7.33 18.95
N ALA A 464 -0.13 -6.37 19.73
CA ALA A 464 0.08 -6.51 21.19
C ALA A 464 -1.24 -6.84 21.92
N TYR A 465 -2.34 -6.16 21.56
CA TYR A 465 -3.68 -6.45 22.08
C TYR A 465 -4.10 -7.91 21.80
N LEU A 466 -3.89 -8.42 20.59
CA LEU A 466 -4.20 -9.82 20.25
C LEU A 466 -3.31 -10.80 21.02
N LYS A 467 -2.02 -10.48 21.24
CA LYS A 467 -1.14 -11.27 22.10
C LYS A 467 -1.63 -11.30 23.56
N CYS A 468 -2.11 -10.17 24.08
CA CYS A 468 -2.72 -10.09 25.41
C CYS A 468 -3.94 -11.01 25.52
N LEU A 469 -4.78 -11.10 24.47
CA LEU A 469 -5.92 -12.03 24.45
C LEU A 469 -5.48 -13.49 24.47
N ILE A 470 -4.41 -13.85 23.75
CA ILE A 470 -3.83 -15.20 23.80
C ILE A 470 -3.32 -15.50 25.22
N VAL A 471 -2.58 -14.58 25.83
CA VAL A 471 -2.06 -14.76 27.20
C VAL A 471 -3.18 -14.89 28.21
N LYS A 472 -4.23 -14.06 28.09
CA LYS A 472 -5.43 -14.14 28.93
C LYS A 472 -6.08 -15.52 28.86
N GLU A 473 -6.22 -16.09 27.67
CA GLU A 473 -6.76 -17.44 27.49
C GLU A 473 -5.83 -18.51 28.08
N LEU A 474 -4.53 -18.46 27.75
CA LEU A 474 -3.57 -19.47 28.18
C LEU A 474 -3.37 -19.52 29.71
N LEU A 475 -3.28 -18.35 30.35
CA LEU A 475 -3.08 -18.23 31.80
C LEU A 475 -4.39 -18.13 32.58
N GLU A 476 -5.53 -18.30 31.90
CA GLU A 476 -6.88 -18.25 32.47
C GLU A 476 -7.15 -17.00 33.33
N LEU A 477 -6.80 -15.82 32.83
CA LEU A 477 -7.06 -14.55 33.52
C LEU A 477 -8.57 -14.25 33.52
N LYS A 478 -9.17 -14.22 34.71
CA LYS A 478 -10.62 -14.10 34.97
C LYS A 478 -11.05 -12.70 35.39
N HIS A 479 -10.16 -11.96 36.03
CA HIS A 479 -10.46 -10.63 36.58
C HIS A 479 -10.05 -9.48 35.65
N THR A 480 -9.42 -9.82 34.52
CA THR A 480 -8.93 -8.85 33.54
C THR A 480 -9.93 -8.54 32.42
N ARG A 481 -10.09 -7.27 32.07
CA ARG A 481 -10.74 -6.77 30.85
C ARG A 481 -9.72 -6.05 29.97
N LEU A 482 -9.46 -6.62 28.80
CA LEU A 482 -8.59 -6.03 27.79
C LEU A 482 -9.41 -5.13 26.85
N LEU A 483 -8.91 -3.93 26.57
CA LEU A 483 -9.51 -2.98 25.63
C LEU A 483 -8.48 -2.60 24.55
N CYS A 484 -8.91 -2.63 23.28
CA CYS A 484 -8.10 -2.18 22.15
C CYS A 484 -8.41 -0.70 21.87
N GLY A 485 -7.42 0.18 22.01
CA GLY A 485 -7.58 1.61 21.75
C GLY A 485 -6.55 2.49 22.44
N ASP A 486 -6.59 3.78 22.15
CA ASP A 486 -5.74 4.78 22.79
C ASP A 486 -6.19 5.02 24.25
N PHE A 487 -5.29 4.75 25.19
CA PHE A 487 -5.57 4.95 26.61
C PHE A 487 -5.64 6.42 27.03
N VAL A 488 -5.02 7.35 26.28
CA VAL A 488 -5.15 8.80 26.53
C VAL A 488 -6.57 9.24 26.21
N GLU A 489 -7.12 8.81 25.07
CA GLU A 489 -8.53 9.04 24.72
C GLU A 489 -9.50 8.40 25.71
N TYR A 490 -9.19 7.18 26.16
CA TYR A 490 -9.98 6.54 27.22
C TYR A 490 -9.98 7.38 28.50
N LEU A 491 -8.80 7.83 28.96
CA LEU A 491 -8.69 8.65 30.17
C LEU A 491 -9.34 10.04 30.03
N ARG A 492 -9.39 10.62 28.83
CA ARG A 492 -10.09 11.90 28.56
C ARG A 492 -11.61 11.75 28.71
N THR A 493 -12.16 10.61 28.31
CA THR A 493 -13.62 10.41 28.17
C THR A 493 -14.24 9.63 29.33
N ASN A 494 -13.47 8.75 29.98
CA ASN A 494 -13.93 7.91 31.06
C ASN A 494 -13.81 8.60 32.42
N GLN A 495 -14.86 8.48 33.24
CA GLN A 495 -14.90 9.05 34.60
C GLN A 495 -14.76 7.99 35.70
N LYS A 496 -14.57 6.71 35.36
CA LYS A 496 -14.36 5.65 36.36
C LYS A 496 -13.04 5.89 37.10
N LYS A 497 -13.10 5.85 38.43
CA LYS A 497 -11.94 5.81 39.32
C LYS A 497 -11.48 4.38 39.55
N PHE A 498 -10.18 4.19 39.65
CA PHE A 498 -9.52 2.93 39.99
C PHE A 498 -8.71 3.12 41.27
N ASP A 499 -8.52 2.04 42.03
CA ASP A 499 -7.70 2.08 43.25
C ASP A 499 -6.22 2.25 42.91
N VAL A 500 -5.77 1.65 41.80
CA VAL A 500 -4.39 1.76 41.31
C VAL A 500 -4.37 2.02 39.80
N CYS A 501 -3.47 2.89 39.34
CA CYS A 501 -3.12 3.07 37.93
C CYS A 501 -1.66 2.66 37.69
N ILE A 502 -1.40 1.88 36.66
CA ILE A 502 -0.10 1.32 36.30
C ILE A 502 0.28 1.85 34.90
N ALA A 503 1.41 2.53 34.80
CA ALA A 503 1.96 3.05 33.55
C ALA A 503 3.45 2.68 33.43
N SER A 504 3.73 1.43 33.06
CA SER A 504 5.08 0.90 32.94
C SER A 504 5.52 0.87 31.48
N GLY A 505 6.54 1.65 31.12
CA GLY A 505 7.11 1.58 29.78
C GLY A 505 6.42 2.46 28.74
N VAL A 506 5.45 3.28 29.13
CA VAL A 506 4.61 4.05 28.20
C VAL A 506 4.85 5.56 28.23
N LEU A 507 5.30 6.12 29.36
CA LEU A 507 5.37 7.58 29.53
C LEU A 507 6.34 8.24 28.55
N TYR A 508 7.53 7.68 28.38
CA TYR A 508 8.56 8.17 27.46
C TYR A 508 8.22 7.94 25.97
N HIS A 509 7.09 7.30 25.68
CA HIS A 509 6.56 7.14 24.33
C HIS A 509 5.49 8.18 23.97
N MET A 510 5.13 9.06 24.90
CA MET A 510 4.05 10.03 24.70
C MET A 510 4.55 11.29 23.99
N ASN A 511 3.70 11.85 23.14
CA ASN A 511 3.87 13.20 22.62
C ASN A 511 3.66 14.26 23.70
N ASN A 512 2.71 14.05 24.61
CA ASN A 512 2.48 14.92 25.77
C ASN A 512 2.52 14.10 27.07
N PRO A 513 3.71 13.81 27.61
CA PRO A 513 3.84 12.98 28.82
C PRO A 513 3.19 13.62 30.05
N VAL A 514 3.17 14.96 30.16
CA VAL A 514 2.52 15.66 31.29
C VAL A 514 0.99 15.53 31.24
N GLU A 515 0.40 15.50 30.05
CA GLU A 515 -1.03 15.19 29.90
C GLU A 515 -1.37 13.79 30.40
N LEU A 516 -0.56 12.78 30.06
CA LEU A 516 -0.76 11.43 30.55
C LEU A 516 -0.72 11.39 32.09
N LEU A 517 0.27 12.05 32.71
CA LEU A 517 0.37 12.13 34.17
C LEU A 517 -0.85 12.82 34.78
N ALA A 518 -1.30 13.95 34.20
CA ALA A 518 -2.47 14.68 34.67
C ALA A 518 -3.75 13.84 34.60
N LEU A 519 -3.93 13.08 33.52
CA LEU A 519 -5.07 12.21 33.29
C LEU A 519 -5.04 10.96 34.19
N ALA A 520 -3.88 10.32 34.33
CA ALA A 520 -3.69 9.20 35.25
C ALA A 520 -3.97 9.61 36.70
N ALA A 521 -3.55 10.82 37.08
CA ALA A 521 -3.88 11.43 38.36
C ALA A 521 -5.41 11.63 38.53
N LYS A 522 -6.16 11.90 37.47
CA LYS A 522 -7.63 11.93 37.55
C LYS A 522 -8.22 10.53 37.71
N ALA A 523 -7.61 9.50 37.17
CA ALA A 523 -8.12 8.13 37.21
C ALA A 523 -7.83 7.38 38.53
N SER A 524 -6.73 7.69 39.23
CA SER A 524 -6.34 7.01 40.46
C SER A 524 -5.58 7.93 41.43
N ASP A 525 -5.66 7.61 42.71
CA ASP A 525 -4.88 8.26 43.78
C ASP A 525 -3.62 7.45 44.16
N GLN A 526 -3.43 6.26 43.57
CA GLN A 526 -2.19 5.47 43.60
C GLN A 526 -1.68 5.23 42.17
N LEU A 527 -0.46 5.66 41.85
CA LEU A 527 0.11 5.60 40.51
C LEU A 527 1.51 4.97 40.53
N PHE A 528 1.71 3.91 39.75
CA PHE A 528 3.03 3.34 39.50
C PHE A 528 3.50 3.71 38.09
N ILE A 529 4.76 4.10 37.98
CA ILE A 529 5.40 4.46 36.71
C ILE A 529 6.76 3.80 36.63
N TRP A 530 7.05 3.17 35.50
CA TRP A 530 8.43 2.93 35.09
C TRP A 530 8.68 3.63 33.75
N THR A 531 9.76 4.41 33.67
CA THR A 531 10.02 5.26 32.50
C THR A 531 11.51 5.54 32.31
N HIS A 532 11.89 5.79 31.06
CA HIS A 532 13.11 6.53 30.74
C HIS A 532 12.93 8.03 31.03
N TYR A 533 14.02 8.72 31.35
CA TYR A 533 14.04 10.17 31.57
C TYR A 533 15.25 10.83 30.92
N TYR A 534 15.17 12.14 30.70
CA TYR A 534 16.27 12.92 30.17
C TYR A 534 17.22 13.34 31.29
N ASP A 535 18.51 13.09 31.11
CA ASP A 535 19.60 13.66 31.90
C ASP A 535 20.70 14.16 30.96
N GLN A 536 20.98 15.46 31.01
CA GLN A 536 21.93 16.11 30.10
C GLN A 536 23.33 15.50 30.20
N ALA A 537 23.82 15.21 31.41
CA ALA A 537 25.17 14.73 31.63
C ALA A 537 25.33 13.30 31.11
N ILE A 538 24.33 12.45 31.35
CA ILE A 538 24.32 11.06 30.88
C ILE A 538 24.16 11.01 29.36
N ILE A 539 23.20 11.75 28.80
CA ILE A 539 22.88 11.68 27.37
C ILE A 539 24.00 12.28 26.51
N SER A 540 24.62 13.38 26.95
CA SER A 540 25.75 13.98 26.22
C SER A 540 26.99 13.09 26.22
N GLY A 541 27.12 12.20 27.21
CA GLY A 541 28.21 11.21 27.30
C GLY A 541 28.00 9.96 26.45
N GLU A 542 26.79 9.76 25.92
CA GLU A 542 26.39 8.56 25.16
C GLU A 542 26.01 8.94 23.71
N PRO A 543 26.94 8.82 22.73
CA PRO A 543 26.72 9.19 21.34
C PRO A 543 25.49 8.54 20.68
N ALA A 544 25.15 7.32 21.10
CA ALA A 544 23.98 6.59 20.60
C ALA A 544 22.64 7.14 21.09
N LEU A 545 22.62 7.91 22.20
CA LEU A 545 21.43 8.54 22.76
C LEU A 545 21.32 10.01 22.36
N SER A 546 22.44 10.75 22.40
CA SER A 546 22.47 12.18 22.03
C SER A 546 22.02 12.47 20.59
N TYR A 547 22.29 11.58 19.62
CA TYR A 547 21.80 11.76 18.24
C TYR A 547 20.27 11.58 18.08
N ARG A 548 19.62 10.92 19.04
CA ARG A 548 18.18 10.60 18.99
C ARG A 548 17.31 11.60 19.75
N LEU A 549 17.90 12.41 20.63
CA LEU A 549 17.20 13.34 21.50
C LEU A 549 17.58 14.77 21.14
N SER A 550 16.58 15.62 20.93
CA SER A 550 16.75 17.05 20.65
C SER A 550 17.04 17.87 21.90
N ASP A 551 17.42 19.14 21.68
CA ASP A 551 17.49 20.14 22.74
C ASP A 551 16.11 20.40 23.37
N GLY A 552 16.10 20.68 24.66
CA GLY A 552 14.87 20.85 25.43
C GLY A 552 14.02 22.03 24.96
N THR A 553 12.73 21.77 24.72
CA THR A 553 11.74 22.79 24.35
C THR A 553 10.79 23.06 25.52
N PRO A 554 10.61 24.33 25.95
CA PRO A 554 9.66 24.66 27.01
C PRO A 554 8.22 24.33 26.62
N ALA A 555 7.44 23.80 27.56
CA ALA A 555 6.03 23.50 27.38
C ALA A 555 5.24 23.75 28.68
N GLU A 556 3.92 23.86 28.56
CA GLU A 556 3.01 24.02 29.70
C GLU A 556 1.75 23.17 29.47
N TYR A 557 1.33 22.41 30.48
CA TYR A 557 0.06 21.68 30.48
C TYR A 557 -0.60 21.74 31.85
N ALA A 558 -1.90 22.07 31.88
CA ALA A 558 -2.68 22.20 33.12
C ALA A 558 -1.97 23.05 34.21
N GLY A 559 -1.30 24.14 33.79
CA GLY A 559 -0.57 25.05 34.67
C GLY A 559 0.79 24.54 35.15
N PHE A 560 1.25 23.36 34.73
CA PHE A 560 2.57 22.83 35.02
C PHE A 560 3.54 23.13 33.86
N ARG A 561 4.56 23.94 34.13
CA ARG A 561 5.64 24.26 33.19
C ARG A 561 6.74 23.22 33.27
N HIS A 562 7.21 22.77 32.13
CA HIS A 562 8.19 21.69 32.00
C HIS A 562 8.99 21.82 30.71
N THR A 563 9.97 20.94 30.53
CA THR A 563 10.78 20.85 29.32
C THR A 563 10.57 19.51 28.62
N LEU A 564 10.31 19.55 27.32
CA LEU A 564 10.17 18.37 26.46
C LEU A 564 11.48 18.13 25.70
N TYR A 565 11.98 16.92 25.77
CA TYR A 565 13.14 16.47 25.00
C TYR A 565 12.68 15.49 23.94
N ARG A 566 12.51 15.97 22.70
CA ARG A 566 11.96 15.15 21.61
C ARG A 566 12.90 14.01 21.26
N GLN A 567 12.36 12.80 21.21
CA GLN A 567 12.99 11.59 20.70
C GLN A 567 12.41 11.25 19.33
N ASP A 568 13.25 11.17 18.29
CA ASP A 568 12.82 10.68 16.97
C ASP A 568 13.12 9.17 16.83
N TYR A 569 12.10 8.38 16.47
CA TYR A 569 12.25 6.92 16.42
C TYR A 569 13.06 6.40 15.22
N LYS A 570 13.22 7.22 14.15
CA LYS A 570 14.01 6.92 12.92
C LYS A 570 13.91 5.43 12.49
N ALA A 571 15.04 4.76 12.21
CA ALA A 571 15.11 3.40 11.67
C ALA A 571 14.48 2.30 12.55
N ALA A 572 14.06 2.60 13.79
CA ALA A 572 13.42 1.63 14.68
C ALA A 572 11.95 1.33 14.29
N LEU A 573 11.31 2.18 13.48
CA LEU A 573 9.96 1.96 12.94
C LEU A 573 9.89 0.76 11.96
N SER A 574 11.05 0.27 11.49
CA SER A 574 11.17 -0.86 10.56
C SER A 574 11.25 -2.22 11.26
N TRP A 575 11.29 -2.28 12.59
CA TRP A 575 11.46 -3.52 13.35
C TRP A 575 10.10 -4.09 13.78
N GLY A 576 9.80 -5.34 13.40
CA GLY A 576 8.52 -6.00 13.72
C GLY A 576 8.24 -6.25 15.22
N GLY A 577 9.22 -6.02 16.10
CA GLY A 577 9.08 -6.05 17.56
C GLY A 577 8.99 -4.67 18.22
N PHE A 578 8.83 -3.59 17.44
CA PHE A 578 8.83 -2.22 17.94
C PHE A 578 7.74 -1.98 19.01
N CYS A 579 8.17 -1.55 20.19
CA CYS A 579 7.32 -1.28 21.35
C CYS A 579 7.23 0.23 21.66
N GLY A 580 7.27 1.10 20.64
CA GLY A 580 7.18 2.56 20.82
C GLY A 580 5.78 3.14 20.65
N GLY A 581 5.65 4.46 20.84
CA GLY A 581 4.39 5.20 20.76
C GLY A 581 3.75 5.21 19.36
N SER A 582 2.51 5.69 19.26
CA SER A 582 1.71 5.75 18.03
C SER A 582 2.15 6.81 17.00
N ASP A 583 3.16 7.61 17.32
CA ASP A 583 3.62 8.75 16.53
C ASP A 583 5.10 8.61 16.13
N GLU A 584 5.51 9.35 15.09
CA GLU A 584 6.88 9.32 14.53
C GLU A 584 7.97 9.82 15.50
N SER A 585 7.55 10.50 16.56
CA SER A 585 8.38 11.00 17.66
C SER A 585 7.67 10.88 19.00
N SER A 586 8.41 11.01 20.08
CA SER A 586 7.89 11.16 21.45
C SER A 586 8.68 12.21 22.21
N ASN A 587 8.29 12.51 23.44
CA ASN A 587 9.01 13.44 24.29
C ASN A 587 9.37 12.81 25.64
N TRP A 588 10.62 12.95 26.02
CA TRP A 588 11.10 12.62 27.36
C TRP A 588 10.99 13.84 28.27
N LEU A 589 10.84 13.59 29.56
CA LEU A 589 10.92 14.58 30.63
C LEU A 589 12.21 14.38 31.42
N SER A 590 12.71 15.44 32.04
CA SER A 590 13.76 15.30 33.05
C SER A 590 13.22 14.55 34.28
N ARG A 591 14.13 13.96 35.06
CA ARG A 591 13.77 13.32 36.34
C ARG A 591 13.04 14.30 37.26
N GLU A 592 13.54 15.53 37.32
CA GLU A 592 12.99 16.61 38.14
C GLU A 592 11.59 17.01 37.69
N ASP A 593 11.38 17.15 36.38
CA ASP A 593 10.07 17.52 35.82
C ASP A 593 9.02 16.42 36.08
N ILE A 594 9.39 15.13 36.00
CA ILE A 594 8.48 14.02 36.33
C ILE A 594 8.04 14.12 37.80
N LEU A 595 8.98 14.28 38.73
CA LEU A 595 8.68 14.35 40.16
C LEU A 595 7.91 15.62 40.55
N ALA A 596 8.25 16.77 39.95
CA ALA A 596 7.55 18.02 40.17
C ALA A 596 6.12 17.98 39.59
N CYS A 597 5.93 17.31 38.44
CA CYS A 597 4.64 17.11 37.80
C CYS A 597 3.69 16.29 38.71
N LEU A 598 4.18 15.18 39.25
CA LEU A 598 3.41 14.35 40.18
C LEU A 598 2.96 15.14 41.42
N ARG A 599 3.86 15.93 42.02
CA ARG A 599 3.51 16.83 43.14
C ARG A 599 2.51 17.90 42.76
N HIS A 600 2.65 18.50 41.57
CA HIS A 600 1.70 19.48 41.04
C HIS A 600 0.29 18.90 40.93
N PHE A 601 0.17 17.63 40.53
CA PHE A 601 -1.09 16.90 40.50
C PHE A 601 -1.47 16.20 41.81
N GLY A 602 -0.84 16.58 42.92
CA GLY A 602 -1.25 16.24 44.28
C GLY A 602 -0.64 14.98 44.88
N PHE A 603 0.28 14.29 44.18
CA PHE A 603 0.98 13.14 44.75
C PHE A 603 2.14 13.61 45.63
N ASN A 604 2.00 13.46 46.95
CA ASN A 604 2.96 13.98 47.92
C ASN A 604 3.87 12.89 48.50
N ASP A 605 3.42 11.63 48.50
CA ASP A 605 4.23 10.48 48.86
C ASP A 605 4.75 9.81 47.59
N ILE A 606 6.03 10.01 47.28
CA ILE A 606 6.68 9.46 46.09
C ILE A 606 7.89 8.64 46.53
N GLN A 607 7.85 7.33 46.24
CA GLN A 607 8.97 6.42 46.47
C GLN A 607 9.59 6.06 45.12
N ILE A 608 10.92 6.07 45.05
CA ILE A 608 11.68 5.76 43.84
C ILE A 608 12.50 4.50 44.09
N ASN A 609 12.51 3.58 43.13
CA ASN A 609 13.34 2.39 43.14
C ASN A 609 13.75 2.02 41.70
N PHE A 610 14.61 1.01 41.54
CA PHE A 610 15.10 0.57 40.23
C PHE A 610 15.69 1.73 39.38
N ASP A 611 16.37 2.67 40.06
CA ASP A 611 17.01 3.83 39.42
C ASP A 611 18.30 3.38 38.75
N HIS A 612 18.22 3.17 37.44
CA HIS A 612 19.30 2.67 36.60
C HIS A 612 19.76 3.78 35.66
N THR A 613 20.80 4.52 36.06
CA THR A 613 21.39 5.60 35.27
C THR A 613 22.14 5.09 34.03
N ASN A 614 22.60 3.84 34.05
CA ASN A 614 23.43 3.25 32.99
C ASN A 614 22.65 2.23 32.14
N HIS A 615 21.33 2.34 32.08
CA HIS A 615 20.53 1.40 31.30
C HIS A 615 20.79 1.59 29.79
N PRO A 616 20.90 0.51 28.98
CA PRO A 616 21.33 0.59 27.58
C PRO A 616 20.49 1.52 26.68
N ASN A 617 19.22 1.72 27.03
CA ASN A 617 18.29 2.57 26.29
C ASN A 617 18.19 4.01 26.83
N GLY A 618 19.04 4.40 27.78
CA GLY A 618 18.98 5.68 28.50
C GLY A 618 18.59 5.49 29.96
N PRO A 619 18.83 6.50 30.83
CA PRO A 619 18.57 6.38 32.25
C PRO A 619 17.08 6.13 32.50
N SER A 620 16.76 5.33 33.52
CA SER A 620 15.40 4.90 33.84
C SER A 620 15.21 4.70 35.32
N PHE A 621 13.95 4.77 35.76
CA PHE A 621 13.57 4.53 37.15
C PHE A 621 12.14 4.02 37.24
N ALA A 622 11.83 3.33 38.33
CA ALA A 622 10.47 3.05 38.76
C ALA A 622 10.10 3.97 39.93
N LEU A 623 8.84 4.38 39.99
CA LEU A 623 8.29 5.12 41.12
C LEU A 623 6.88 4.66 41.46
N THR A 624 6.52 4.83 42.72
CA THR A 624 5.14 4.79 43.21
C THR A 624 4.80 6.17 43.75
N ALA A 625 3.57 6.61 43.53
CA ALA A 625 3.09 7.93 43.91
C ALA A 625 1.69 7.81 44.54
N VAL A 626 1.50 8.38 45.73
CA VAL A 626 0.24 8.38 46.49
C VAL A 626 -0.16 9.79 46.89
N ARG A 627 -1.45 10.10 46.82
CA ARG A 627 -2.02 11.41 47.16
C ARG A 627 -2.37 11.59 48.63
#